data_AF-A0A9X0W616-F1
#
_entry.id   AF-A0A9X0W616-F1
#
_cell.length_a   1.000
_cell.length_b   1.000
_cell.length_c   1.000
_cell.angle_alpha   90.00
_cell.angle_beta   90.00
_cell.angle_gamma   90.00
#
_symmetry.space_group_name_H-M   'P 1'
#
loop_
_entity.id
_entity.type
_entity.pdbx_description
1 polymer ?
#
loop_
_entity_poly.entity_id
_entity_poly.type
_entity_poly.pdbx_seq_one_letter_code
_entity_poly.pdbx_strand_id
1 'polypeptide(L)'
;MQAGTQGTVQAGTQSPAHWAALSSWQGDLRPLEGSGSQERQRNENLQIVHPGATILCSGGAQADRVWLRTHCGACADGFINRGTPYATSIVLCSLLGQGVAAVGDPATAYLVAVDARSPADDGGIVTRVRSMHAGIVVDRYGERYYDERADTASTRYSAWGQRLANFPGQIGYLILDRQGLQVEAPSFYPPISAPRIGDLAQQLGIPAAALEQTLDTYNAAVRPLEPPFFAYPMRPGITFTYHGVAVDASLRVCHQEHGPIDNLFAAGMLMAPNLLSRGYLSGLALMIGLATGRAAGEGAARSAICGI
;
A
#
# COMPACT_ATOMS: atom_id res chain seq x y z
N MET A 1 -13.26 -28.09 46.94
CA MET A 1 -14.71 -27.81 46.98
C MET A 1 -14.87 -26.30 47.14
N GLN A 2 -15.59 -25.54 46.32
CA GLN A 2 -16.42 -25.84 45.13
C GLN A 2 -16.29 -24.71 44.09
N ALA A 3 -16.90 -24.90 42.91
CA ALA A 3 -17.11 -23.91 41.84
C ALA A 3 -17.72 -22.57 42.33
N GLY A 4 -17.70 -21.45 41.58
CA GLY A 4 -17.33 -21.24 40.17
C GLY A 4 -18.52 -20.72 39.35
N THR A 5 -18.51 -19.45 38.98
CA THR A 5 -19.52 -18.82 38.10
C THR A 5 -18.88 -17.68 37.29
N GLN A 6 -19.11 -17.66 35.98
CA GLN A 6 -18.59 -16.65 35.06
C GLN A 6 -19.53 -15.44 34.99
N GLY A 7 -18.99 -14.23 34.97
CA GLY A 7 -19.72 -13.00 34.67
C GLY A 7 -19.56 -12.60 33.21
N THR A 8 -20.65 -12.60 32.45
CA THR A 8 -20.69 -12.21 31.03
C THR A 8 -20.59 -10.69 30.86
N VAL A 9 -19.61 -10.22 30.08
CA VAL A 9 -19.52 -8.80 29.69
C VAL A 9 -20.43 -8.57 28.48
N GLN A 10 -21.40 -7.66 28.60
CA GLN A 10 -22.25 -7.26 27.49
C GLN A 10 -21.49 -6.37 26.50
N ALA A 11 -21.52 -6.72 25.22
CA ALA A 11 -20.96 -5.89 24.15
C ALA A 11 -21.87 -4.68 23.87
N GLY A 12 -21.31 -3.47 23.90
CA GLY A 12 -22.02 -2.24 23.57
C GLY A 12 -22.41 -2.18 22.09
N THR A 13 -23.63 -1.71 21.82
CA THR A 13 -24.23 -1.64 20.48
C THR A 13 -23.47 -0.68 19.55
N GLN A 14 -22.87 -1.22 18.48
CA GLN A 14 -22.40 -0.43 17.34
C GLN A 14 -23.50 -0.29 16.27
N SER A 15 -23.44 0.81 15.50
CA SER A 15 -24.47 1.22 14.53
C SER A 15 -24.74 0.16 13.44
N PRO A 16 -26.01 -0.19 13.13
CA PRO A 16 -26.32 -1.27 12.17
C PRO A 16 -25.99 -0.98 10.70
N ALA A 17 -25.71 0.27 10.33
CA ALA A 17 -25.74 0.72 8.94
C ALA A 17 -24.65 0.13 8.02
N HIS A 18 -23.51 -0.30 8.56
CA HIS A 18 -22.39 -0.77 7.74
C HIS A 18 -22.37 -2.29 7.50
N TRP A 19 -23.02 -3.09 8.34
CA TRP A 19 -23.05 -4.56 8.16
C TRP A 19 -23.99 -5.00 7.03
N ALA A 20 -25.01 -4.19 6.70
CA ALA A 20 -25.91 -4.43 5.57
C ALA A 20 -25.20 -4.62 4.21
N ALA A 21 -24.04 -3.96 4.03
CA ALA A 21 -23.24 -4.07 2.81
C ALA A 21 -22.42 -5.36 2.72
N LEU A 22 -22.08 -5.99 3.85
CA LEU A 22 -21.38 -7.28 3.90
C LEU A 22 -22.37 -8.46 4.00
N SER A 23 -23.56 -8.26 4.57
CA SER A 23 -24.59 -9.30 4.70
C SER A 23 -25.46 -9.52 3.46
N SER A 24 -25.23 -8.78 2.37
CA SER A 24 -25.93 -8.97 1.08
C SER A 24 -25.11 -9.72 0.03
N TRP A 25 -23.93 -10.24 0.41
CA TRP A 25 -23.20 -11.21 -0.42
C TRP A 25 -23.91 -12.57 -0.38
N GLN A 26 -24.83 -12.77 -1.32
CA GLN A 26 -25.19 -14.10 -1.77
C GLN A 26 -24.07 -14.58 -2.68
N GLY A 27 -23.16 -15.38 -2.12
CA GLY A 27 -22.10 -15.97 -2.91
C GLY A 27 -22.67 -16.88 -3.99
N ASP A 28 -22.09 -16.83 -5.18
CA ASP A 28 -21.56 -18.07 -5.71
C ASP A 28 -20.30 -17.81 -6.54
N LEU A 29 -19.26 -18.56 -6.22
CA LEU A 29 -17.99 -18.56 -6.92
C LEU A 29 -17.47 -19.99 -6.81
N ARG A 30 -17.92 -20.82 -7.76
CA ARG A 30 -17.56 -22.21 -8.13
C ARG A 30 -18.62 -22.74 -9.13
N PRO A 31 -18.42 -23.86 -9.85
CA PRO A 31 -17.42 -24.90 -9.63
C PRO A 31 -16.28 -24.98 -10.65
N LEU A 32 -15.29 -25.79 -10.31
CA LEU A 32 -14.06 -26.06 -11.06
C LEU A 32 -14.26 -27.09 -12.20
N GLU A 33 -15.29 -26.86 -13.03
CA GLU A 33 -15.37 -27.39 -14.40
C GLU A 33 -15.96 -26.26 -15.29
N GLY A 34 -15.12 -25.64 -16.12
CA GLY A 34 -15.49 -24.51 -16.98
C GLY A 34 -15.70 -23.17 -16.24
N SER A 35 -14.68 -22.31 -16.18
CA SER A 35 -14.71 -21.05 -15.42
C SER A 35 -15.83 -20.07 -15.84
N GLY A 36 -16.92 -20.06 -15.08
CA GLY A 36 -17.84 -18.93 -15.04
C GLY A 36 -17.25 -17.78 -14.21
N SER A 37 -17.43 -16.54 -14.67
CA SER A 37 -17.06 -15.33 -13.90
C SER A 37 -18.21 -14.35 -13.86
N GLN A 38 -18.55 -13.85 -12.66
CA GLN A 38 -19.64 -12.90 -12.44
C GLN A 38 -19.14 -11.49 -12.11
N GLU A 39 -19.90 -10.45 -12.48
CA GLU A 39 -19.76 -9.10 -11.90
C GLU A 39 -21.12 -8.35 -11.81
N ARG A 40 -21.20 -7.39 -10.88
CA ARG A 40 -22.36 -6.57 -10.48
C ARG A 40 -21.98 -5.08 -10.56
N GLN A 41 -22.87 -4.12 -10.81
CA GLN A 41 -24.31 -4.16 -11.16
C GLN A 41 -24.72 -2.80 -11.79
N ARG A 42 -25.68 -2.77 -12.70
CA ARG A 42 -26.38 -1.52 -13.10
C ARG A 42 -27.85 -1.85 -13.39
N ASN A 43 -28.76 -1.35 -12.56
CA ASN A 43 -30.21 -1.61 -12.57
C ASN A 43 -30.63 -3.04 -12.13
N GLU A 44 -30.50 -3.32 -10.82
CA GLU A 44 -31.19 -4.35 -9.99
C GLU A 44 -31.21 -5.84 -10.41
N ASN A 45 -31.11 -6.19 -11.69
CA ASN A 45 -31.04 -7.58 -12.15
C ASN A 45 -29.59 -8.10 -12.11
N LEU A 46 -29.39 -9.24 -11.44
CA LEU A 46 -28.15 -10.00 -11.53
C LEU A 46 -28.19 -10.86 -12.80
N GLN A 47 -27.17 -10.76 -13.65
CA GLN A 47 -27.03 -11.58 -14.85
C GLN A 47 -25.81 -12.48 -14.69
N ILE A 48 -26.02 -13.79 -14.82
CA ILE A 48 -24.93 -14.77 -14.88
C ILE A 48 -24.42 -14.84 -16.33
N VAL A 49 -23.11 -14.86 -16.50
CA VAL A 49 -22.45 -15.04 -17.79
C VAL A 49 -21.48 -16.21 -17.72
N HIS A 50 -21.43 -16.99 -18.80
CA HIS A 50 -20.57 -18.16 -18.95
C HIS A 50 -19.61 -17.91 -20.13
N PRO A 51 -18.52 -17.15 -19.92
CA PRO A 51 -17.53 -16.93 -20.96
C PRO A 51 -16.73 -18.23 -21.21
N GLY A 52 -16.20 -18.38 -22.42
CA GLY A 52 -15.29 -19.50 -22.72
C GLY A 52 -13.99 -19.43 -21.89
N ALA A 53 -13.54 -18.22 -21.54
CA ALA A 53 -12.41 -17.98 -20.64
C ALA A 53 -12.52 -16.60 -19.96
N THR A 54 -11.89 -16.46 -18.79
CA THR A 54 -11.92 -15.25 -17.95
C THR A 54 -10.50 -14.74 -17.68
N ILE A 55 -10.32 -13.41 -17.65
CA ILE A 55 -9.06 -12.77 -17.25
C ILE A 55 -9.31 -11.83 -16.07
N LEU A 56 -8.58 -12.03 -14.97
CA LEU A 56 -8.68 -11.25 -13.75
C LEU A 56 -7.65 -10.11 -13.73
N CYS A 57 -8.13 -8.87 -13.74
CA CYS A 57 -7.31 -7.65 -13.84
C CYS A 57 -7.59 -6.63 -12.71
N SER A 58 -8.18 -7.06 -11.58
CA SER A 58 -8.69 -6.18 -10.51
C SER A 58 -7.64 -5.39 -9.72
N GLY A 59 -6.36 -5.75 -9.86
CA GLY A 59 -5.29 -5.24 -9.00
C GLY A 59 -5.21 -5.94 -7.63
N GLY A 60 -4.38 -5.41 -6.73
CA GLY A 60 -4.19 -5.91 -5.37
C GLY A 60 -5.10 -5.23 -4.35
N ALA A 61 -4.76 -5.37 -3.07
CA ALA A 61 -5.57 -4.89 -1.94
C ALA A 61 -5.10 -3.54 -1.36
N GLN A 62 -4.32 -2.74 -2.09
CA GLN A 62 -3.63 -1.57 -1.51
C GLN A 62 -4.53 -0.38 -1.11
N ALA A 63 -5.80 -0.34 -1.54
CA ALA A 63 -6.78 0.64 -1.07
C ALA A 63 -7.61 0.11 0.13
N ASP A 64 -7.51 -1.18 0.44
CA ASP A 64 -8.35 -1.83 1.44
C ASP A 64 -7.77 -1.66 2.85
N ARG A 65 -8.28 -0.66 3.57
CA ARG A 65 -7.83 -0.33 4.93
C ARG A 65 -8.08 -1.47 5.93
N VAL A 66 -9.10 -2.30 5.71
CA VAL A 66 -9.40 -3.44 6.60
C VAL A 66 -8.41 -4.57 6.36
N TRP A 67 -8.15 -4.92 5.10
CA TRP A 67 -7.10 -5.87 4.72
C TRP A 67 -5.74 -5.43 5.26
N LEU A 68 -5.33 -4.19 5.00
CA LEU A 68 -4.03 -3.67 5.43
C LEU A 68 -3.89 -3.67 6.96
N ARG A 69 -4.91 -3.25 7.71
CA ARG A 69 -4.89 -3.33 9.17
C ARG A 69 -4.84 -4.77 9.68
N THR A 70 -5.50 -5.70 9.00
CA THR A 70 -5.55 -7.12 9.39
C THR A 70 -4.19 -7.80 9.20
N HIS A 71 -3.48 -7.51 8.10
CA HIS A 71 -2.23 -8.21 7.76
C HIS A 71 -0.96 -7.45 8.12
N CYS A 72 -0.91 -6.13 7.94
CA CYS A 72 0.24 -5.31 8.34
C CYS A 72 0.15 -4.84 9.81
N GLY A 73 -1.02 -4.95 10.44
CA GLY A 73 -1.27 -4.47 11.81
C GLY A 73 -1.52 -2.96 11.89
N ALA A 74 -1.43 -2.41 13.11
CA ALA A 74 -1.78 -1.02 13.40
C ALA A 74 -0.91 0.03 12.68
N CYS A 75 0.26 -0.34 12.13
CA CYS A 75 1.06 0.59 11.33
C CYS A 75 0.36 0.98 10.00
N ALA A 76 -0.57 0.16 9.50
CA ALA A 76 -1.35 0.47 8.31
C ALA A 76 -2.29 1.68 8.49
N ASP A 77 -2.64 2.05 9.73
CA ASP A 77 -3.58 3.15 10.00
C ASP A 77 -3.08 4.49 9.46
N GLY A 78 -1.75 4.69 9.41
CA GLY A 78 -1.12 5.87 8.85
C GLY A 78 -0.76 5.77 7.37
N PHE A 79 -1.14 4.69 6.66
CA PHE A 79 -0.81 4.54 5.25
C PHE A 79 -1.69 5.45 4.38
N ILE A 80 -1.05 6.18 3.47
CA ILE A 80 -1.71 6.94 2.40
C ILE A 80 -1.70 6.08 1.14
N ASN A 81 -2.86 5.81 0.56
CA ASN A 81 -2.94 5.12 -0.73
C ASN A 81 -2.53 6.11 -1.84
N ARG A 82 -1.53 5.71 -2.64
CA ARG A 82 -1.01 6.55 -3.72
C ARG A 82 -1.70 6.33 -5.06
N GLY A 83 -2.57 5.32 -5.15
CA GLY A 83 -3.36 5.03 -6.35
C GLY A 83 -4.86 5.12 -6.05
N THR A 84 -5.63 4.56 -6.97
CA THR A 84 -7.09 4.59 -6.93
C THR A 84 -7.67 3.96 -5.66
N PRO A 85 -8.78 4.49 -5.10
CA PRO A 85 -9.49 3.87 -3.98
C PRO A 85 -10.18 2.54 -4.35
N TYR A 86 -10.26 2.19 -5.64
CA TYR A 86 -10.99 1.00 -6.11
C TYR A 86 -10.17 -0.30 -6.06
N ALA A 87 -8.86 -0.25 -5.80
CA ALA A 87 -7.99 -1.42 -5.68
C ALA A 87 -8.16 -2.11 -4.30
N THR A 88 -9.32 -2.73 -4.12
CA THR A 88 -9.80 -3.35 -2.88
C THR A 88 -9.60 -4.87 -2.88
N SER A 89 -9.64 -5.49 -1.70
CA SER A 89 -9.35 -6.93 -1.58
C SER A 89 -10.45 -7.85 -2.12
N ILE A 90 -11.61 -7.33 -2.54
CA ILE A 90 -12.84 -8.11 -2.81
C ILE A 90 -12.60 -9.31 -3.72
N VAL A 91 -12.01 -9.10 -4.90
CA VAL A 91 -11.74 -10.18 -5.88
C VAL A 91 -10.69 -11.15 -5.34
N LEU A 92 -9.63 -10.64 -4.71
CA LEU A 92 -8.54 -11.45 -4.14
C LEU A 92 -9.07 -12.36 -3.01
N CYS A 93 -9.76 -11.80 -2.02
CA CYS A 93 -10.42 -12.52 -0.93
C CYS A 93 -11.33 -13.64 -1.46
N SER A 94 -12.16 -13.32 -2.46
CA SER A 94 -13.11 -14.27 -3.01
C SER A 94 -12.43 -15.43 -3.75
N LEU A 95 -11.33 -15.19 -4.46
CA LEU A 95 -10.51 -16.23 -5.08
C LEU A 95 -9.82 -17.12 -4.04
N LEU A 96 -9.18 -16.51 -3.03
CA LEU A 96 -8.51 -17.24 -1.96
C LEU A 96 -9.50 -18.10 -1.15
N GLY A 97 -10.71 -17.60 -0.89
CA GLY A 97 -11.79 -18.35 -0.23
C GLY A 97 -12.27 -19.57 -1.02
N GLN A 98 -12.00 -19.64 -2.33
CA GLN A 98 -12.25 -20.80 -3.18
C GLN A 98 -11.04 -21.72 -3.35
N GLY A 99 -10.00 -21.60 -2.51
CA GLY A 99 -8.81 -22.45 -2.65
C GLY A 99 -7.94 -22.12 -3.86
N VAL A 100 -8.06 -20.93 -4.47
CA VAL A 100 -7.00 -20.42 -5.34
C VAL A 100 -5.71 -20.31 -4.53
N ALA A 101 -4.59 -20.74 -5.11
CA ALA A 101 -3.30 -20.67 -4.48
C ALA A 101 -2.83 -19.21 -4.39
N ALA A 102 -2.35 -18.82 -3.21
CA ALA A 102 -1.78 -17.51 -2.98
C ALA A 102 -0.29 -17.47 -3.33
N VAL A 103 0.24 -16.28 -3.56
CA VAL A 103 1.68 -16.03 -3.69
C VAL A 103 2.06 -14.74 -2.96
N GLY A 104 3.27 -14.74 -2.37
CA GLY A 104 3.81 -13.60 -1.63
C GLY A 104 3.17 -13.40 -0.24
N ASP A 105 3.60 -12.37 0.46
CA ASP A 105 3.30 -12.15 1.89
C ASP A 105 2.27 -11.01 2.08
N PRO A 106 1.06 -11.30 2.60
CA PRO A 106 -0.01 -10.31 2.78
C PRO A 106 0.33 -9.22 3.80
N ALA A 107 1.32 -9.45 4.69
CA ALA A 107 1.79 -8.46 5.65
C ALA A 107 2.75 -7.42 5.04
N THR A 108 3.14 -7.57 3.76
CA THR A 108 4.14 -6.72 3.11
C THR A 108 3.61 -5.95 1.91
N ALA A 109 4.09 -4.72 1.75
CA ALA A 109 3.66 -3.81 0.68
C ALA A 109 4.82 -2.92 0.23
N TYR A 110 4.73 -2.39 -1.00
CA TYR A 110 5.68 -1.38 -1.48
C TYR A 110 5.27 0.01 -1.00
N LEU A 111 5.91 0.43 0.09
CA LEU A 111 5.75 1.75 0.71
C LEU A 111 6.80 2.72 0.16
N VAL A 112 6.44 4.01 0.07
CA VAL A 112 7.37 5.12 -0.19
C VAL A 112 7.04 6.33 0.67
N ALA A 113 8.02 7.16 1.03
CA ALA A 113 7.75 8.41 1.72
C ALA A 113 6.96 9.37 0.82
N VAL A 114 5.79 9.80 1.30
CA VAL A 114 4.95 10.84 0.67
C VAL A 114 4.64 11.95 1.66
N ASP A 115 4.34 13.14 1.14
CA ASP A 115 3.91 14.27 1.95
C ASP A 115 2.64 13.91 2.73
N ALA A 116 2.65 14.13 4.04
CA ALA A 116 1.54 13.80 4.94
C ALA A 116 0.26 14.61 4.66
N ARG A 117 0.36 15.71 3.90
CA ARG A 117 -0.74 16.58 3.45
C ARG A 117 -1.45 16.08 2.20
N SER A 118 -0.98 14.96 1.63
CA SER A 118 -1.60 14.29 0.48
C SER A 118 -3.05 13.85 0.79
N PRO A 119 -3.93 13.77 -0.22
CA PRO A 119 -5.21 13.08 -0.06
C PRO A 119 -4.98 11.63 0.36
N ALA A 120 -5.96 11.04 1.05
CA ALA A 120 -5.84 9.69 1.64
C ALA A 120 -5.73 8.56 0.59
N ASP A 121 -6.17 8.86 -0.63
CA ASP A 121 -6.22 8.03 -1.83
C ASP A 121 -5.91 8.93 -3.06
N ASP A 122 -5.47 8.36 -4.19
CA ASP A 122 -5.15 9.04 -5.47
C ASP A 122 -4.08 10.15 -5.44
N GLY A 123 -3.24 10.24 -4.40
CA GLY A 123 -2.13 11.21 -4.32
C GLY A 123 -1.02 11.03 -5.37
N GLY A 124 -0.93 9.88 -6.05
CA GLY A 124 -0.06 9.68 -7.20
C GLY A 124 1.45 9.76 -6.93
N ILE A 125 2.21 10.19 -7.95
CA ILE A 125 3.69 10.31 -7.88
C ILE A 125 4.17 11.68 -7.42
N VAL A 126 3.35 12.72 -7.57
CA VAL A 126 3.69 14.13 -7.28
C VAL A 126 3.84 14.44 -5.78
N THR A 127 3.41 13.50 -4.93
CA THR A 127 3.43 13.58 -3.46
C THR A 127 4.73 13.04 -2.84
N ARG A 128 5.64 12.48 -3.64
CA ARG A 128 6.85 11.80 -3.14
C ARG A 128 7.91 12.79 -2.65
N VAL A 129 8.38 12.60 -1.42
CA VAL A 129 9.54 13.32 -0.84
C VAL A 129 10.81 12.48 -1.04
N ARG A 130 11.98 13.09 -1.29
CA ARG A 130 13.17 12.35 -1.77
C ARG A 130 14.50 12.78 -1.14
N SER A 131 14.60 13.99 -0.59
CA SER A 131 15.87 14.59 -0.18
C SER A 131 16.21 14.43 1.30
N MET A 132 15.82 13.30 1.90
CA MET A 132 16.15 12.93 3.28
C MET A 132 17.65 13.06 3.55
N HIS A 133 18.49 12.53 2.66
CA HIS A 133 19.96 12.64 2.69
C HIS A 133 20.54 14.07 2.74
N ALA A 134 19.72 15.09 2.44
CA ALA A 134 20.13 16.49 2.39
C ALA A 134 19.80 17.28 3.68
N GLY A 135 19.18 16.63 4.68
CA GLY A 135 18.92 17.19 6.00
C GLY A 135 18.70 16.10 7.04
N ILE A 136 17.74 16.30 7.95
CA ILE A 136 17.42 15.34 9.01
C ILE A 136 15.95 14.88 8.95
N VAL A 137 15.65 13.67 9.42
CA VAL A 137 14.28 13.19 9.58
C VAL A 137 14.00 12.89 11.05
N VAL A 138 13.12 13.69 11.65
CA VAL A 138 12.61 13.52 13.02
C VAL A 138 11.24 12.86 13.03
N ASP A 139 10.84 12.29 14.16
CA ASP A 139 9.46 11.91 14.41
C ASP A 139 8.62 13.05 15.00
N ARG A 140 7.40 12.73 15.44
CA ARG A 140 6.48 13.67 16.09
C ARG A 140 6.90 14.18 17.47
N TYR A 141 7.93 13.59 18.09
CA TYR A 141 8.50 14.03 19.37
C TYR A 141 9.80 14.82 19.18
N GLY A 142 10.32 14.88 17.95
CA GLY A 142 11.56 15.59 17.61
C GLY A 142 12.80 14.68 17.64
N GLU A 143 12.62 13.37 17.75
CA GLU A 143 13.72 12.40 17.86
C GLU A 143 14.19 11.90 16.48
N ARG A 144 15.51 11.71 16.33
CA ARG A 144 16.13 11.07 15.14
C ARG A 144 16.49 9.62 15.44
N TYR A 145 16.08 8.71 14.56
CA TYR A 145 16.34 7.27 14.72
C TYR A 145 17.27 6.64 13.66
N TYR A 146 17.55 7.35 12.56
CA TYR A 146 18.27 6.79 11.41
C TYR A 146 19.28 7.78 10.84
N ASP A 147 20.38 7.27 10.29
CA ASP A 147 21.24 8.03 9.39
C ASP A 147 20.52 8.22 8.04
N GLU A 148 20.31 9.49 7.69
CA GLU A 148 19.66 9.92 6.45
C GLU A 148 20.56 9.79 5.21
N ARG A 149 21.88 9.67 5.40
CA ARG A 149 22.90 9.52 4.35
C ARG A 149 23.38 8.09 4.16
N ALA A 150 23.05 7.16 5.07
CA ALA A 150 23.39 5.74 4.94
C ALA A 150 22.85 5.07 3.66
N ASP A 151 21.79 5.63 3.06
CA ASP A 151 21.32 5.25 1.72
C ASP A 151 21.39 6.47 0.79
N THR A 152 22.32 6.43 -0.18
CA THR A 152 22.47 7.42 -1.27
C THR A 152 21.92 6.94 -2.64
N ALA A 153 21.31 5.75 -2.73
CA ALA A 153 20.70 5.24 -3.95
C ALA A 153 19.40 5.97 -4.35
N SER A 154 19.08 6.04 -5.65
CA SER A 154 17.89 6.77 -6.14
C SER A 154 16.55 6.24 -5.61
N THR A 155 16.52 5.04 -5.04
CA THR A 155 15.34 4.34 -4.49
C THR A 155 15.06 4.65 -3.01
N ARG A 156 15.88 5.44 -2.30
CA ARG A 156 15.80 5.66 -0.83
C ARG A 156 14.41 5.99 -0.27
N TYR A 157 13.57 6.65 -1.07
CA TYR A 157 12.21 7.01 -0.66
C TYR A 157 11.39 5.77 -0.30
N SER A 158 11.70 4.59 -0.84
CA SER A 158 11.04 3.31 -0.48
C SER A 158 11.49 2.80 0.89
N ALA A 159 12.80 2.76 1.15
CA ALA A 159 13.36 2.44 2.46
C ALA A 159 12.80 3.38 3.54
N TRP A 160 12.68 4.67 3.23
CA TRP A 160 12.04 5.66 4.12
C TRP A 160 10.54 5.45 4.30
N GLY A 161 9.79 5.04 3.27
CA GLY A 161 8.38 4.64 3.41
C GLY A 161 8.21 3.50 4.42
N GLN A 162 9.11 2.50 4.36
CA GLN A 162 9.13 1.40 5.34
C GLN A 162 9.56 1.85 6.74
N ARG A 163 10.55 2.73 6.87
CA ARG A 163 10.96 3.30 8.17
C ARG A 163 9.82 4.07 8.82
N LEU A 164 9.13 4.93 8.07
CA LEU A 164 8.01 5.75 8.55
C LEU A 164 6.83 4.91 9.08
N ALA A 165 6.64 3.67 8.61
CA ALA A 165 5.60 2.78 9.14
C ALA A 165 5.84 2.41 10.62
N ASN A 166 7.10 2.49 11.07
CA ASN A 166 7.50 2.20 12.43
C ASN A 166 7.63 3.48 13.30
N PHE A 167 7.37 4.68 12.75
CA PHE A 167 7.41 5.92 13.52
C PHE A 167 6.14 6.04 14.40
N PRO A 168 6.19 6.71 15.57
CA PRO A 168 5.02 6.97 16.38
C PRO A 168 3.94 7.75 15.61
N GLY A 169 2.75 7.15 15.44
CA GLY A 169 1.67 7.72 14.61
C GLY A 169 1.98 7.76 13.11
N GLN A 170 2.97 6.98 12.66
CA GLN A 170 3.40 6.79 11.28
C GLN A 170 3.68 8.10 10.54
N ILE A 171 4.22 9.08 11.27
CA ILE A 171 4.56 10.39 10.75
C ILE A 171 5.97 10.77 11.16
N GLY A 172 6.73 11.27 10.19
CA GLY A 172 8.03 11.89 10.41
C GLY A 172 8.13 13.19 9.62
N TYR A 173 9.15 13.99 9.88
CA TYR A 173 9.31 15.32 9.32
C TYR A 173 10.74 15.45 8.78
N LEU A 174 10.86 15.62 7.47
CA LEU A 174 12.13 15.96 6.85
C LEU A 174 12.38 17.45 7.07
N ILE A 175 13.41 17.79 7.83
CA ILE A 175 13.87 19.17 8.06
C ILE A 175 15.10 19.43 7.19
N LEU A 176 15.08 20.54 6.46
CA LEU A 176 16.12 20.97 5.52
C LEU A 176 16.55 22.42 5.83
N ASP A 177 17.79 22.75 5.47
CA ASP A 177 18.23 24.13 5.26
C ASP A 177 17.99 24.56 3.80
N ARG A 178 18.40 25.78 3.44
CA ARG A 178 18.31 26.29 2.07
C ARG A 178 19.05 25.41 1.04
N GLN A 179 20.20 24.82 1.41
CA GLN A 179 20.96 23.95 0.51
C GLN A 179 20.24 22.62 0.29
N GLY A 180 19.67 22.03 1.35
CA GLY A 180 18.88 20.81 1.26
C GLY A 180 17.61 21.00 0.44
N LEU A 181 16.94 22.15 0.56
CA LEU A 181 15.78 22.49 -0.26
C LEU A 181 16.11 22.56 -1.76
N GLN A 182 17.28 23.07 -2.14
CA GLN A 182 17.73 23.11 -3.54
C GLN A 182 17.93 21.72 -4.18
N VAL A 183 18.07 20.67 -3.36
CA VAL A 183 18.25 19.28 -3.82
C VAL A 183 16.91 18.52 -3.87
N GLU A 184 15.85 19.01 -3.22
CA GLU A 184 14.51 18.40 -3.33
C GLU A 184 13.90 18.60 -4.72
N ALA A 185 13.04 17.67 -5.14
CA ALA A 185 12.21 17.86 -6.33
C ALA A 185 11.31 19.08 -6.17
N PRO A 186 10.79 19.61 -7.30
CA PRO A 186 9.50 20.29 -7.29
C PRO A 186 8.45 19.40 -6.60
N SER A 187 8.10 19.74 -5.37
CA SER A 187 7.00 19.13 -4.63
C SER A 187 5.69 19.79 -5.04
N PHE A 188 4.60 19.02 -5.08
CA PHE A 188 3.26 19.59 -5.27
C PHE A 188 2.86 20.52 -4.10
N TYR A 189 3.34 20.22 -2.90
CA TYR A 189 3.11 21.03 -1.71
C TYR A 189 4.36 21.85 -1.37
N PRO A 190 4.26 23.19 -1.24
CA PRO A 190 5.37 24.02 -0.74
C PRO A 190 5.88 23.52 0.62
N PRO A 191 7.18 23.68 0.92
CA PRO A 191 7.70 23.38 2.26
C PRO A 191 7.05 24.31 3.29
N ILE A 192 6.79 23.78 4.49
CA ILE A 192 6.53 24.60 5.67
C ILE A 192 7.86 25.25 6.04
N SER A 193 7.90 26.54 6.41
CA SER A 193 9.17 27.24 6.65
C SER A 193 9.12 28.20 7.83
N ALA A 194 10.27 28.39 8.47
CA ALA A 194 10.44 29.34 9.56
C ALA A 194 11.89 29.86 9.66
N PRO A 195 12.12 31.07 10.18
CA PRO A 195 13.46 31.62 10.38
C PRO A 195 14.23 30.95 11.53
N ARG A 196 13.54 30.27 12.46
CA ARG A 196 14.13 29.55 13.59
C ARG A 196 13.54 28.16 13.71
N ILE A 197 14.32 27.21 14.24
CA ILE A 197 13.89 25.81 14.35
C ILE A 197 12.72 25.64 15.35
N GLY A 198 12.69 26.37 16.47
CA GLY A 198 11.56 26.35 17.41
C GLY A 198 10.25 26.88 16.81
N ASP A 199 10.32 27.91 15.96
CA ASP A 199 9.15 28.42 15.22
C ASP A 199 8.63 27.38 14.21
N LEU A 200 9.53 26.59 13.62
CA LEU A 200 9.18 25.47 12.74
C LEU A 200 8.56 24.32 13.54
N ALA A 201 9.13 23.96 14.68
CA ALA A 201 8.59 22.93 15.57
C ALA A 201 7.15 23.24 15.99
N GLN A 202 6.88 24.50 16.37
CA GLN A 202 5.53 24.96 16.73
C GLN A 202 4.54 24.81 15.57
N GLN A 203 4.93 25.17 14.34
CA GLN A 203 4.08 24.98 13.15
C GLN A 203 3.79 23.50 12.84
N LEU A 204 4.73 22.60 13.15
CA LEU A 204 4.62 21.17 12.89
C LEU A 204 3.93 20.37 14.00
N GLY A 205 3.72 20.99 15.17
CA GLY A 205 3.21 20.33 16.38
C GLY A 205 4.24 19.46 17.11
N ILE A 206 5.54 19.73 16.91
CA ILE A 206 6.66 19.01 17.52
C ILE A 206 7.13 19.77 18.79
N PRO A 207 7.55 19.09 19.88
CA PRO A 207 8.16 19.76 21.03
C PRO A 207 9.44 20.54 20.63
N ALA A 208 9.39 21.87 20.73
CA ALA A 208 10.47 22.75 20.24
C ALA A 208 11.84 22.43 20.87
N ALA A 209 11.90 22.27 22.19
CA ALA A 209 13.14 21.97 22.90
C ALA A 209 13.78 20.63 22.48
N ALA A 210 12.96 19.62 22.15
CA ALA A 210 13.47 18.33 21.67
C ALA A 210 14.02 18.45 20.25
N LEU A 211 13.34 19.18 19.36
CA LEU A 211 13.83 19.42 18.01
C LEU A 211 15.11 20.29 18.00
N GLU A 212 15.19 21.29 18.87
CA GLU A 212 16.39 22.11 19.10
C GLU A 212 17.58 21.25 19.57
N GLN A 213 17.40 20.44 20.61
CA GLN A 213 18.44 19.53 21.11
C GLN A 213 18.91 18.52 20.04
N THR A 214 17.97 17.98 19.26
CA THR A 214 18.26 17.08 18.13
C THR A 214 19.05 17.78 17.03
N LEU A 215 18.70 19.03 16.70
CA LEU A 215 19.41 19.83 15.71
C LEU A 215 20.83 20.18 16.18
N ASP A 216 20.99 20.61 17.42
CA ASP A 216 22.30 20.91 18.02
C ASP A 216 23.22 19.68 18.01
N THR A 217 22.68 18.52 18.38
CA THR A 217 23.39 17.24 18.36
C THR A 217 23.83 16.86 16.94
N TYR A 218 22.98 17.06 15.93
CA TYR A 218 23.34 16.84 14.52
C TYR A 218 24.39 17.84 14.03
N ASN A 219 24.20 19.12 14.32
CA ASN A 219 25.09 20.20 13.89
C ASN A 219 26.50 20.07 14.50
N ALA A 220 26.62 19.54 15.72
CA ALA A 220 27.90 19.25 16.37
C ALA A 220 28.62 18.02 15.78
N ALA A 221 27.88 17.06 15.21
CA ALA A 221 28.44 15.82 14.67
C ALA A 221 28.74 15.85 13.17
N VAL A 222 28.09 16.75 12.40
CA VAL A 222 28.13 16.75 10.93
C VAL A 222 28.27 18.20 10.39
N ARG A 223 27.73 18.51 9.20
CA ARG A 223 27.58 19.89 8.73
C ARG A 223 26.35 20.50 9.40
N PRO A 224 26.45 21.71 9.99
CA PRO A 224 25.28 22.43 10.46
C PRO A 224 24.21 22.61 9.37
N LEU A 225 22.94 22.54 9.77
CA LEU A 225 21.82 23.09 8.98
C LEU A 225 21.62 24.55 9.39
N GLU A 226 21.55 25.44 8.40
CA GLU A 226 21.43 26.88 8.61
C GLU A 226 20.00 27.41 8.37
N PRO A 227 19.54 28.43 9.11
CA PRO A 227 18.25 29.08 8.86
C PRO A 227 18.23 29.85 7.51
N PRO A 228 17.05 30.04 6.90
CA PRO A 228 15.74 29.55 7.34
C PRO A 228 15.59 28.05 7.15
N PHE A 229 14.81 27.43 8.03
CA PHE A 229 14.53 26.00 8.02
C PHE A 229 13.25 25.70 7.23
N PHE A 230 13.23 24.54 6.59
CA PHE A 230 12.14 24.06 5.75
C PHE A 230 11.73 22.66 6.20
N ALA A 231 10.44 22.33 6.11
CA ALA A 231 9.92 21.02 6.48
C ALA A 231 8.94 20.43 5.46
N TYR A 232 9.05 19.12 5.29
CA TYR A 232 8.04 18.27 4.67
C TYR A 232 7.57 17.23 5.71
N PRO A 233 6.31 17.28 6.18
CA PRO A 233 5.75 16.19 6.96
C PRO A 233 5.56 14.98 6.03
N MET A 234 5.86 13.77 6.49
CA MET A 234 5.89 12.56 5.68
C MET A 234 5.12 11.40 6.32
N ARG A 235 4.47 10.59 5.50
CA ARG A 235 3.84 9.31 5.89
C ARG A 235 4.25 8.17 4.94
N PRO A 236 4.03 6.90 5.33
CA PRO A 236 4.12 5.77 4.40
C PRO A 236 3.03 5.87 3.34
N GLY A 237 3.43 5.98 2.08
CA GLY A 237 2.55 5.94 0.93
C GLY A 237 2.58 4.56 0.28
N ILE A 238 1.50 3.80 0.40
CA ILE A 238 1.38 2.47 -0.21
C ILE A 238 1.14 2.58 -1.72
N THR A 239 1.80 1.70 -2.49
CA THR A 239 1.67 1.63 -3.95
C THR A 239 1.02 0.34 -4.43
N PHE A 240 1.38 -0.80 -3.82
CA PHE A 240 0.80 -2.13 -4.07
C PHE A 240 1.20 -3.09 -2.93
N THR A 241 0.45 -4.17 -2.76
CA THR A 241 0.76 -5.30 -1.86
C THR A 241 1.69 -6.30 -2.53
N TYR A 242 2.58 -6.96 -1.80
CA TYR A 242 3.38 -8.10 -2.30
C TYR A 242 2.64 -9.43 -2.13
N HIS A 243 1.32 -9.42 -2.34
CA HIS A 243 0.45 -10.58 -2.19
C HIS A 243 -0.65 -10.59 -3.25
N GLY A 244 -0.99 -11.79 -3.74
CA GLY A 244 -1.84 -12.00 -4.90
C GLY A 244 -2.08 -13.47 -5.21
N VAL A 245 -2.61 -13.77 -6.38
CA VAL A 245 -2.91 -15.14 -6.84
C VAL A 245 -1.71 -15.76 -7.56
N ALA A 246 -1.45 -17.04 -7.31
CA ALA A 246 -0.43 -17.81 -8.02
C ALA A 246 -0.89 -18.11 -9.45
N VAL A 247 0.04 -18.02 -10.39
CA VAL A 247 -0.20 -18.36 -11.80
C VAL A 247 0.90 -19.24 -12.37
N ASP A 248 0.58 -20.01 -13.41
CA ASP A 248 1.56 -20.78 -14.16
C ASP A 248 2.30 -19.93 -15.22
N ALA A 249 3.21 -20.56 -15.98
CA ALA A 249 3.95 -19.90 -17.05
C ALA A 249 3.07 -19.39 -18.23
N SER A 250 1.81 -19.86 -18.34
CA SER A 250 0.81 -19.38 -19.31
C SER A 250 -0.15 -18.35 -18.71
N LEU A 251 0.11 -17.91 -17.46
CA LEU A 251 -0.71 -16.99 -16.67
C LEU A 251 -2.10 -17.54 -16.25
N ARG A 252 -2.28 -18.87 -16.30
CA ARG A 252 -3.47 -19.54 -15.75
C ARG A 252 -3.41 -19.51 -14.23
N VAL A 253 -4.54 -19.23 -13.58
CA VAL A 253 -4.67 -19.21 -12.12
C VAL A 253 -4.56 -20.63 -11.56
N CYS A 254 -3.75 -20.82 -10.52
CA CYS A 254 -3.58 -22.12 -9.89
C CYS A 254 -4.56 -22.32 -8.72
N HIS A 255 -5.30 -23.43 -8.71
CA HIS A 255 -6.00 -23.95 -7.54
C HIS A 255 -5.04 -24.78 -6.67
N GLN A 256 -5.19 -24.74 -5.35
CA GLN A 256 -4.33 -25.43 -4.39
C GLN A 256 -4.33 -26.96 -4.58
N GLU A 257 -5.49 -27.54 -4.94
CA GLU A 257 -5.67 -28.99 -5.05
C GLU A 257 -5.66 -29.51 -6.49
N HIS A 258 -5.83 -28.64 -7.50
CA HIS A 258 -6.05 -29.05 -8.89
C HIS A 258 -5.04 -28.47 -9.88
N GLY A 259 -4.14 -27.59 -9.44
CA GLY A 259 -3.18 -26.94 -10.32
C GLY A 259 -3.82 -25.85 -11.20
N PRO A 260 -3.24 -25.55 -12.38
CA PRO A 260 -3.74 -24.49 -13.26
C PRO A 260 -5.17 -24.76 -13.75
N ILE A 261 -6.02 -23.73 -13.71
CA ILE A 261 -7.38 -23.75 -14.24
C ILE A 261 -7.32 -23.31 -15.70
N ASP A 262 -7.71 -24.18 -16.64
CA ASP A 262 -7.41 -24.00 -18.07
C ASP A 262 -7.96 -22.71 -18.70
N ASN A 263 -9.15 -22.28 -18.27
CA ASN A 263 -9.82 -21.12 -18.83
C ASN A 263 -9.87 -19.89 -17.91
N LEU A 264 -9.17 -19.91 -16.76
CA LEU A 264 -9.06 -18.76 -15.84
C LEU A 264 -7.64 -18.21 -15.78
N PHE A 265 -7.48 -16.94 -16.17
CA PHE A 265 -6.18 -16.24 -16.23
C PHE A 265 -6.14 -15.05 -15.27
N ALA A 266 -4.95 -14.60 -14.88
CA ALA A 266 -4.77 -13.35 -14.14
C ALA A 266 -3.64 -12.48 -14.74
N ALA A 267 -3.80 -11.16 -14.64
CA ALA A 267 -2.86 -10.18 -15.17
C ALA A 267 -2.70 -8.96 -14.25
N GLY A 268 -1.60 -8.22 -14.46
CA GLY A 268 -1.29 -7.02 -13.70
C GLY A 268 -1.03 -7.30 -12.22
N MET A 269 -1.39 -6.34 -11.35
CA MET A 269 -0.97 -6.35 -9.94
C MET A 269 -1.62 -7.44 -9.08
N LEU A 270 -2.70 -8.09 -9.54
CA LEU A 270 -3.32 -9.21 -8.83
C LEU A 270 -2.41 -10.46 -8.79
N MET A 271 -1.53 -10.63 -9.78
CA MET A 271 -0.58 -11.76 -9.84
C MET A 271 0.89 -11.32 -9.88
N ALA A 272 1.17 -10.01 -9.85
CA ALA A 272 2.53 -9.47 -9.86
C ALA A 272 3.51 -10.10 -8.83
N PRO A 273 3.11 -10.61 -7.65
CA PRO A 273 4.07 -11.23 -6.73
C PRO A 273 4.70 -12.55 -7.23
N ASN A 274 4.15 -13.18 -8.28
CA ASN A 274 4.85 -14.27 -9.00
C ASN A 274 6.14 -13.79 -9.68
N LEU A 275 6.23 -12.48 -9.97
CA LEU A 275 7.38 -11.82 -10.63
C LEU A 275 8.15 -10.89 -9.67
N LEU A 276 7.47 -10.34 -8.66
CA LEU A 276 7.96 -9.34 -7.72
C LEU A 276 7.78 -9.81 -6.27
N SER A 277 8.73 -10.59 -5.76
CA SER A 277 8.72 -11.00 -4.35
C SER A 277 9.16 -9.90 -3.37
N ARG A 278 9.95 -8.92 -3.83
CA ARG A 278 10.41 -7.76 -3.04
C ARG A 278 10.99 -6.64 -3.92
N GLY A 279 11.01 -5.42 -3.39
CA GLY A 279 11.56 -4.26 -4.08
C GLY A 279 10.73 -3.84 -5.31
N TYR A 280 11.17 -2.78 -5.99
CA TYR A 280 10.50 -2.29 -7.19
C TYR A 280 11.45 -1.47 -8.06
N LEU A 281 11.53 -1.80 -9.35
CA LEU A 281 12.14 -0.94 -10.35
C LEU A 281 11.06 -0.02 -10.94
N SER A 282 11.34 1.28 -11.05
CA SER A 282 10.37 2.25 -11.56
C SER A 282 9.90 1.88 -12.98
N GLY A 283 8.59 1.92 -13.20
CA GLY A 283 7.94 1.53 -14.47
C GLY A 283 7.56 0.06 -14.57
N LEU A 284 8.07 -0.82 -13.69
CA LEU A 284 7.87 -2.26 -13.81
C LEU A 284 6.41 -2.70 -13.64
N ALA A 285 5.59 -2.00 -12.85
CA ALA A 285 4.16 -2.29 -12.72
C ALA A 285 3.39 -2.06 -14.03
N LEU A 286 3.77 -1.04 -14.80
CA LEU A 286 3.19 -0.78 -16.14
C LEU A 286 3.60 -1.87 -17.12
N MET A 287 4.88 -2.30 -17.09
CA MET A 287 5.38 -3.38 -17.94
C MET A 287 4.72 -4.72 -17.61
N ILE A 288 4.52 -5.03 -16.32
CA ILE A 288 3.77 -6.22 -15.88
C ILE A 288 2.34 -6.13 -16.41
N GLY A 289 1.62 -5.03 -16.17
CA GLY A 289 0.26 -4.84 -16.67
C GLY A 289 0.14 -5.03 -18.19
N LEU A 290 1.01 -4.39 -18.97
CA LEU A 290 1.00 -4.45 -20.43
C LEU A 290 1.35 -5.86 -20.97
N ALA A 291 2.47 -6.44 -20.52
CA ALA A 291 2.95 -7.72 -21.02
C ALA A 291 2.02 -8.88 -20.60
N THR A 292 1.60 -8.89 -19.34
CA THR A 292 0.74 -9.96 -18.80
C THR A 292 -0.69 -9.84 -19.28
N GLY A 293 -1.24 -8.63 -19.40
CA GLY A 293 -2.57 -8.41 -19.98
C GLY A 293 -2.66 -8.89 -21.42
N ARG A 294 -1.61 -8.63 -22.23
CA ARG A 294 -1.52 -9.17 -23.59
C ARG A 294 -1.41 -10.70 -23.58
N ALA A 295 -0.49 -11.28 -22.81
CA ALA A 295 -0.27 -12.72 -22.80
C ALA A 295 -1.49 -13.51 -22.29
N ALA A 296 -2.16 -13.02 -21.24
CA ALA A 296 -3.40 -13.59 -20.74
C ALA A 296 -4.56 -13.42 -21.75
N GLY A 297 -4.60 -12.30 -22.48
CA GLY A 297 -5.54 -12.08 -23.59
C GLY A 297 -5.39 -13.11 -24.72
N GLU A 298 -4.14 -13.33 -25.17
CA GLU A 298 -3.83 -14.35 -26.17
C GLU A 298 -4.10 -15.79 -25.64
N GLY A 299 -3.88 -16.04 -24.35
CA GLY A 299 -4.19 -17.31 -23.68
C GLY A 299 -5.69 -17.62 -23.61
N ALA A 300 -6.46 -16.69 -23.07
CA ALA A 300 -7.91 -16.79 -22.93
C ALA A 300 -8.60 -16.94 -24.30
N ALA A 301 -8.15 -16.21 -25.32
CA ALA A 301 -8.68 -16.35 -26.69
C ALA A 301 -8.44 -17.76 -27.25
N ARG A 302 -7.28 -18.38 -26.97
CA ARG A 302 -7.02 -19.77 -27.39
C ARG A 302 -7.89 -20.79 -26.66
N SER A 303 -8.01 -20.70 -25.33
CA SER A 303 -8.88 -21.60 -24.55
C SER A 303 -10.34 -21.51 -25.01
N ALA A 304 -10.87 -20.28 -25.15
CA ALA A 304 -12.26 -20.06 -25.58
C ALA A 304 -12.57 -20.55 -27.01
N ILE A 305 -11.59 -20.60 -27.92
CA ILE A 305 -11.76 -21.12 -29.29
C ILE A 305 -11.59 -22.64 -29.34
N CYS A 306 -10.62 -23.18 -28.61
CA CYS A 306 -10.25 -24.60 -28.71
C CYS A 306 -11.10 -25.52 -27.81
N GLY A 307 -11.82 -24.98 -26.82
CA GLY A 307 -12.64 -25.79 -25.90
C GLY A 307 -11.81 -26.75 -25.03
N ILE A 308 -10.60 -26.31 -24.67
CA ILE A 308 -9.68 -26.97 -23.73
C ILE A 308 -9.90 -26.35 -22.36
#